data_AF-A0A831K5B3-F1
#
_entry.id   AF-A0A831K5B3-F1
#
_cell.length_a   1.000
_cell.length_b   1.000
_cell.length_c   1.000
_cell.angle_alpha   90.00
_cell.angle_beta   90.00
_cell.angle_gamma   90.00
#
_symmetry.space_group_name_H-M   'P 1'
#
loop_
_entity.id
_entity.type
_entity.pdbx_description
1 polymer ?
#
loop_
_entity_poly.entity_id
_entity_poly.type
_entity_poly.pdbx_seq_one_letter_code
_entity_poly.pdbx_strand_id
1 'polypeptide(L)' 'MTETPFPGHDYSDDVAVIRIGDKTILLIGTAHISRRSTDLVRQVIEQERPDSVCIELDEKRYLALSRQ' A
#
# COMPACT_ATOMS: atom_id res chain seq x y z
N MET A 1 7.82 18.24 -18.11
CA MET A 1 7.19 17.05 -17.52
C MET A 1 6.36 17.52 -16.35
N THR A 2 5.04 17.42 -16.41
CA THR A 2 4.16 17.74 -15.29
C THR A 2 4.20 16.55 -14.34
N GLU A 3 4.94 16.67 -13.24
CA GLU A 3 4.86 15.68 -12.16
C GLU A 3 3.40 15.64 -11.70
N THR A 4 2.73 14.52 -11.94
CA THR A 4 1.40 14.32 -11.39
C THR A 4 1.59 14.16 -9.89
N PRO A 5 0.87 14.94 -9.05
CA PRO A 5 1.01 14.81 -7.62
C PRO A 5 0.66 13.38 -7.20
N PHE A 6 1.51 12.80 -6.36
CA PHE A 6 1.30 11.48 -5.77
C PHE A 6 1.20 11.62 -4.24
N PRO A 7 0.15 11.07 -3.59
CA PRO A 7 -1.02 10.45 -4.21
C PRO A 7 -1.90 11.47 -4.97
N GLY A 8 -2.65 10.98 -5.96
CA GLY A 8 -3.63 11.76 -6.71
C GLY A 8 -4.99 11.89 -6.01
N HIS A 9 -5.23 11.09 -4.96
CA HIS A 9 -6.48 11.03 -4.21
C HIS A 9 -6.25 11.22 -2.71
N ASP A 10 -7.27 11.76 -2.04
CA ASP A 10 -7.32 11.81 -0.59
C ASP A 10 -7.89 10.50 -0.03
N TYR A 11 -7.30 10.03 1.06
CA TYR A 11 -7.67 8.80 1.74
C TYR A 11 -8.08 9.05 3.20
N SER A 12 -8.77 8.08 3.81
CA SER A 12 -9.10 8.11 5.24
C SER A 12 -7.84 7.94 6.11
N ASP A 13 -8.02 8.05 7.43
CA ASP A 13 -6.98 7.80 8.44
C ASP A 13 -6.33 6.40 8.37
N ASP A 14 -6.90 5.49 7.57
CA ASP A 14 -6.35 4.16 7.29
C ASP A 14 -5.15 4.20 6.33
N VAL A 15 -4.85 5.34 5.69
CA VAL A 15 -3.72 5.52 4.76
C VAL A 15 -2.85 6.69 5.20
N ALA A 16 -1.59 6.42 5.52
CA ALA A 16 -0.61 7.44 5.84
C ALA A 16 0.30 7.72 4.62
N VAL A 17 0.51 9.01 4.32
CA VAL A 17 1.43 9.45 3.28
C VAL A 17 2.77 9.81 3.92
N ILE A 18 3.83 9.09 3.55
CA ILE A 18 5.19 9.28 4.07
C ILE A 18 6.07 9.72 2.91
N ARG A 19 6.79 10.85 3.06
CA ARG A 19 7.72 11.36 2.04
C ARG A 19 9.16 11.17 2.50
N ILE A 20 9.96 10.49 1.70
CA ILE A 20 11.38 10.20 1.98
C ILE A 20 12.19 10.50 0.71
N GLY A 21 12.91 11.61 0.71
CA GLY A 21 13.69 12.05 -0.45
C GLY A 21 12.80 12.27 -1.67
N ASP A 22 13.07 11.53 -2.75
CA ASP A 22 12.30 11.52 -4.00
C ASP A 22 11.12 10.54 -3.99
N LYS A 23 10.94 9.80 -2.89
CA LYS A 23 9.90 8.75 -2.77
C LYS A 23 8.73 9.23 -1.94
N THR A 24 7.55 8.83 -2.38
CA THR A 24 6.33 8.88 -1.58
C THR A 24 5.84 7.47 -1.34
N ILE A 25 5.58 7.15 -0.07
CA ILE A 25 5.13 5.84 0.38
C ILE A 25 3.70 6.01 0.92
N LEU A 26 2.78 5.21 0.40
CA LEU A 26 1.44 5.06 0.95
C LEU A 26 1.43 3.86 1.89
N LEU A 27 1.42 4.13 3.19
CA LEU A 27 1.32 3.10 4.22
C LEU A 27 -0.16 2.85 4.53
N ILE A 28 -0.66 1.67 4.16
CA ILE A 28 -2.07 1.30 4.34
C ILE A 28 -2.19 0.44 5.59
N GLY A 29 -2.86 0.96 6.62
CA GLY A 29 -3.23 0.21 7.80
C GLY A 29 -4.25 -0.88 7.46
N THR A 30 -3.94 -2.14 7.79
CA THR A 30 -4.88 -3.25 7.61
C THR A 30 -5.24 -3.86 8.98
N ALA A 31 -6.52 -4.19 9.16
CA ALA A 31 -7.00 -4.91 10.34
C ALA A 31 -7.26 -6.38 9.98
N HIS A 32 -7.06 -7.27 10.95
CA HIS A 32 -7.12 -8.73 10.79
C HIS A 32 -8.29 -9.21 9.92
N ILE A 33 -7.96 -9.82 8.76
CA ILE A 33 -8.88 -10.49 7.83
C ILE A 33 -10.14 -9.66 7.53
N SER A 34 -10.03 -8.33 7.52
CA SER A 34 -11.17 -7.47 7.23
C SER A 34 -11.30 -7.30 5.72
N ARG A 35 -12.48 -7.62 5.18
CA ARG A 35 -12.79 -7.41 3.75
C ARG A 35 -12.61 -5.94 3.35
N ARG A 36 -12.96 -5.03 4.26
CA ARG A 36 -12.77 -3.58 4.09
C ARG A 36 -11.30 -3.22 3.86
N SER A 37 -10.37 -3.81 4.62
CA SER A 37 -8.93 -3.56 4.44
C SER A 37 -8.45 -4.08 3.09
N THR A 38 -8.89 -5.27 2.66
CA THR A 38 -8.51 -5.79 1.33
C THR A 38 -9.10 -4.97 0.18
N ASP A 39 -10.31 -4.42 0.37
CA ASP A 39 -10.96 -3.57 -0.63
C ASP A 39 -10.26 -2.21 -0.74
N LEU A 40 -9.86 -1.61 0.38
CA LEU A 40 -9.05 -0.39 0.41
C LEU A 40 -7.71 -0.58 -0.29
N VAL A 41 -6.98 -1.66 0.02
CA VAL A 41 -5.68 -1.95 -0.62
C VAL A 41 -5.83 -2.05 -2.14
N ARG A 42 -6.85 -2.76 -2.61
CA ARG A 42 -7.14 -2.87 -4.04
C ARG A 42 -7.42 -1.52 -4.67
N GLN A 43 -8.29 -0.72 -4.04
CA GLN A 43 -8.64 0.61 -4.51
C GLN A 43 -7.40 1.51 -4.64
N VAL A 44 -6.53 1.55 -3.62
CA VAL A 44 -5.31 2.38 -3.63
C VAL A 44 -4.37 1.95 -4.76
N ILE A 45 -4.14 0.64 -4.93
CA ILE A 45 -3.25 0.13 -5.99
C ILE A 45 -3.81 0.46 -7.38
N GLU A 46 -5.11 0.31 -7.60
CA GLU A 46 -5.76 0.59 -8.89
C GLU A 46 -5.76 2.09 -9.22
N GLN A 47 -5.98 2.95 -8.23
CA GLN A 47 -6.04 4.41 -8.40
C GLN A 47 -4.65 5.03 -8.58
N GLU A 48 -3.68 4.63 -7.75
CA GLU A 48 -2.38 5.28 -7.65
C GLU A 48 -1.30 4.60 -8.49
N ARG A 49 -1.50 3.33 -8.86
CA ARG A 49 -0.60 2.53 -9.70
C ARG A 49 0.88 2.69 -9.30
N PRO A 50 1.26 2.39 -8.05
CA PRO A 50 2.62 2.60 -7.57
C PRO A 50 3.63 1.71 -8.31
N ASP A 51 4.86 2.17 -8.42
CA ASP A 51 5.96 1.41 -9.05
C ASP A 51 6.32 0.12 -8.27
N SER A 52 5.93 0.04 -7.00
CA SER A 52 6.23 -1.09 -6.12
C SER A 52 5.16 -1.27 -5.05
N VAL A 53 4.88 -2.53 -4.71
CA VAL A 53 3.99 -2.92 -3.62
C VAL A 53 4.78 -3.76 -2.62
N CYS A 54 4.88 -3.27 -1.38
CA CYS A 54 5.52 -3.98 -0.28
C CYS A 54 4.45 -4.55 0.65
N ILE A 55 4.60 -5.81 1.05
CA ILE A 55 3.66 -6.50 1.94
C ILE A 55 4.41 -6.89 3.21
N GLU A 56 3.91 -6.44 4.36
CA GLU A 56 4.39 -6.94 5.64
C GLU A 56 3.87 -8.36 5.86
N LEU A 57 4.78 -9.33 5.96
CA LEU A 57 4.46 -10.72 6.24
C LEU A 57 5.15 -11.12 7.53
N ASP A 58 4.43 -11.86 8.39
CA ASP A 58 5.11 -12.59 9.46
C ASP A 58 5.99 -13.71 8.90
N GLU A 59 6.95 -14.16 9.72
CA GLU A 59 7.94 -15.17 9.32
C GLU A 59 7.29 -16.45 8.78
N LYS A 60 6.19 -16.91 9.38
CA LYS A 60 5.51 -18.15 8.94
C LYS A 60 4.88 -17.97 7.56
N ARG A 61 4.23 -16.83 7.31
CA ARG A 61 3.62 -16.50 6.01
C ARG A 61 4.69 -16.31 4.94
N TYR A 62 5.79 -15.63 5.27
CA TYR A 62 6.93 -15.48 4.37
C TYR A 62 7.53 -16.84 3.98
N LEU A 63 7.74 -17.74 4.95
CA LEU A 63 8.25 -19.09 4.69
C LEU A 63 7.29 -19.92 3.82
N ALA A 64 5.97 -19.75 3.96
CA ALA A 64 4.98 -20.42 3.13
C ALA A 64 4.95 -19.93 1.69
N LEU A 65 5.23 -18.64 1.45
CA LEU A 65 5.30 -18.03 0.11
C LEU A 65 6.62 -18.32 -0.60
N SER A 66 7.75 -18.32 0.12
CA SER A 66 9.09 -18.48 -0.45
C SER A 66 9.48 -19.91 -0.86
N ARG A 67 8.70 -20.92 -0.46
CA ARG A 67 8.97 -22.34 -0.75
C ARG A 67 8.11 -22.93 -1.88
N GLN A 68 7.53 -22.09 -2.73
CA GLN A 68 6.78 -22.51 -3.92
C GLN A 68 7.65 -22.54 -5.17
#